data_AF-A0A4W5JX96-F1
#
_entry.id   AF-A0A4W5JX96-F1
#
_cell.length_a   1.000
_cell.length_b   1.000
_cell.length_c   1.000
_cell.angle_alpha   90.00
_cell.angle_beta   90.00
_cell.angle_gamma   90.00
#
_symmetry.space_group_name_H-M   'P 1'
#
loop_
_entity.id
_entity.type
_entity.pdbx_description
1 polymer ?
#
loop_
_entity_poly.entity_id
_entity_poly.type
_entity_poly.pdbx_seq_one_letter_code
_entity_poly.pdbx_strand_id
1 'polypeptide(L)'
;MHCSSPKMVCETKIVADEHDAIQGTKKDSIIVSSSQMWTSSTPAPNPLEENYVRKDTVFIREFERTDHVEVRRIFYEGIMERIPNTAFRGILQQSQTQFLYVLLTLMCFVVSKSLALTCCAPFVLMAARYFYSSKVIHNYLACALQTDMADIEEYYMKPTGSCFWVAVLEGQVVGIVAAQGREDDNTVELRRMSVDSRFRGKGIAKVLGRRVLEFAVHNNYAAVVLGTTAVKMAAHKLYESLGFRRTGGSEDYMLPGMSGSPLERLFFQIRYQRYRLQLREE
;
A
#
# COMPACT_ATOMS: atom_id res chain seq x y z
N MET A 1 -3.16 -15.23 20.67
CA MET A 1 -3.87 -14.23 19.84
C MET A 1 -4.07 -14.86 18.47
N HIS A 2 -5.30 -15.25 18.11
CA HIS A 2 -5.58 -15.70 16.75
C HIS A 2 -5.61 -14.47 15.84
N CYS A 3 -4.62 -14.35 14.95
CA CYS A 3 -4.61 -13.30 13.94
C CYS A 3 -5.34 -13.81 12.69
N SER A 4 -6.65 -13.66 12.67
CA SER A 4 -7.46 -13.89 11.47
C SER A 4 -7.19 -12.78 10.46
N SER A 5 -7.12 -13.12 9.16
CA SER A 5 -7.00 -12.13 8.09
C SER A 5 -8.17 -11.14 8.14
N PRO A 6 -7.93 -9.81 8.05
CA PRO A 6 -9.02 -8.85 8.11
C PRO A 6 -9.83 -8.93 6.81
N LYS A 7 -11.09 -9.40 6.89
CA LYS A 7 -12.11 -9.01 5.92
C LYS A 7 -12.32 -7.51 6.08
N MET A 8 -11.74 -6.71 5.18
CA MET A 8 -12.18 -5.33 5.02
C MET A 8 -13.58 -5.37 4.44
N VAL A 9 -14.57 -5.09 5.29
CA VAL A 9 -15.95 -4.85 4.89
C VAL A 9 -15.96 -3.62 3.99
N CYS A 10 -16.23 -3.84 2.71
CA CYS A 10 -16.71 -2.82 1.79
C CYS A 10 -18.24 -2.94 1.79
N GLU A 11 -18.90 -2.37 2.79
CA GLU A 11 -20.31 -2.06 2.62
C GLU A 11 -20.40 -0.84 1.73
N THR A 12 -20.81 -1.06 0.49
CA THR A 12 -21.43 -0.01 -0.30
C THR A 12 -22.62 -0.65 -1.02
N LYS A 13 -23.72 -0.81 -0.29
CA LYS A 13 -25.05 -0.91 -0.90
C LYS A 13 -25.35 0.49 -1.44
N ILE A 14 -25.07 0.72 -2.72
CA ILE A 14 -25.73 1.78 -3.45
C ILE A 14 -26.93 1.12 -4.12
N VAL A 15 -28.10 1.41 -3.56
CA VAL A 15 -29.40 1.13 -4.16
C VAL A 15 -29.46 1.97 -5.43
N ALA A 16 -29.45 1.32 -6.60
CA ALA A 16 -29.84 1.96 -7.84
C ALA A 16 -31.38 1.91 -7.91
N ASP A 17 -32.00 3.08 -7.86
CA ASP A 17 -33.39 3.26 -8.26
C ASP A 17 -33.42 3.26 -9.80
N GLU A 18 -34.29 2.44 -10.37
CA GLU A 18 -34.64 2.44 -11.79
C GLU A 18 -35.24 3.80 -12.19
N HIS A 19 -35.09 4.21 -13.44
CA HIS A 19 -36.17 4.66 -14.33
C HIS A 19 -35.65 4.84 -15.76
N ASP A 20 -36.13 3.95 -16.63
CA ASP A 20 -36.67 4.16 -17.97
C ASP A 20 -35.89 4.86 -19.12
N ALA A 21 -35.54 4.00 -20.10
CA ALA A 21 -36.15 3.94 -21.44
C ALA A 21 -35.49 4.62 -22.69
N ILE A 22 -34.95 3.73 -23.54
CA ILE A 22 -35.35 3.45 -24.96
C ILE A 22 -34.67 4.17 -26.17
N GLN A 23 -34.11 3.29 -27.03
CA GLN A 23 -33.96 3.21 -28.50
C GLN A 23 -33.09 4.16 -29.35
N GLY A 24 -32.30 3.53 -30.24
CA GLY A 24 -32.13 3.98 -31.62
C GLY A 24 -30.87 3.50 -32.37
N THR A 25 -30.98 2.38 -33.10
CA THR A 25 -30.37 2.02 -34.41
C THR A 25 -29.37 3.02 -35.06
N LYS A 26 -28.27 2.63 -35.71
CA LYS A 26 -28.19 1.78 -36.91
C LYS A 26 -26.70 1.55 -37.32
N LYS A 27 -26.43 0.39 -37.93
CA LYS A 27 -25.26 -0.01 -38.73
C LYS A 27 -24.82 1.06 -39.73
N ASP A 28 -23.50 1.14 -39.99
CA ASP A 28 -22.95 0.95 -41.34
C ASP A 28 -21.46 0.57 -41.32
N SER A 29 -21.13 -0.36 -42.21
CA SER A 29 -19.85 -0.97 -42.51
C SER A 29 -19.12 -0.22 -43.62
N ILE A 30 -17.82 0.02 -43.49
CA ILE A 30 -16.93 0.20 -44.65
C ILE A 30 -15.60 -0.53 -44.39
N ILE A 31 -15.36 -1.54 -45.21
CA ILE A 31 -14.10 -2.23 -45.47
C ILE A 31 -13.26 -1.35 -46.41
N VAL A 32 -11.92 -1.32 -46.28
CA VAL A 32 -10.96 -1.48 -47.42
C VAL A 32 -9.49 -1.32 -47.00
N SER A 33 -8.71 -2.30 -47.48
CA SER A 33 -7.30 -2.35 -47.90
C SER A 33 -6.11 -2.02 -46.98
N SER A 34 -5.39 -3.10 -46.66
CA SER A 34 -4.07 -3.46 -47.24
C SER A 34 -2.96 -2.41 -47.35
N SER A 35 -1.88 -2.63 -46.60
CA SER A 35 -0.49 -2.25 -46.95
C SER A 35 0.47 -3.12 -46.12
N GLN A 36 1.07 -4.14 -46.72
CA GLN A 36 2.47 -4.18 -47.17
C GLN A 36 3.49 -4.60 -46.10
N MET A 37 4.01 -5.82 -46.31
CA MET A 37 5.17 -6.43 -45.66
C MET A 37 6.45 -5.67 -46.03
N TRP A 38 7.25 -5.28 -45.04
CA TRP A 38 8.68 -5.03 -45.23
C TRP A 38 9.48 -6.00 -44.36
N THR A 39 10.30 -6.82 -45.02
CA THR A 39 11.38 -7.61 -44.45
C THR A 39 12.63 -6.73 -44.39
N SER A 40 13.10 -6.38 -43.19
CA SER A 40 14.48 -5.93 -43.00
C SER A 40 15.19 -6.90 -42.06
N SER A 41 16.08 -7.70 -42.64
CA SER A 41 17.04 -8.55 -41.93
C SER A 41 18.09 -7.68 -41.23
N THR A 42 17.98 -7.57 -39.91
CA THR A 42 19.02 -7.01 -39.03
C THR A 42 20.09 -8.09 -38.76
N PRO A 43 21.41 -7.79 -38.77
CA PRO A 43 22.41 -8.78 -38.40
C PRO A 43 22.27 -9.17 -36.92
N ALA A 44 22.41 -10.46 -36.62
CA ALA A 44 22.36 -10.98 -35.25
C ALA A 44 23.46 -10.35 -34.37
N PRO A 45 23.16 -9.94 -33.12
CA PRO A 45 24.17 -9.45 -32.21
C PRO A 45 25.04 -10.60 -31.66
N ASN A 46 26.32 -10.31 -31.43
CA ASN A 46 27.33 -11.25 -30.93
C ASN A 46 26.99 -11.79 -29.52
N PRO A 47 27.19 -13.10 -29.21
CA PRO A 47 26.78 -13.70 -27.93
C PRO A 47 27.60 -13.26 -26.69
N LEU A 48 28.62 -12.43 -26.88
CA LEU A 48 29.55 -12.02 -25.81
C LEU A 48 29.28 -10.61 -25.26
N GLU A 49 28.36 -9.84 -25.85
CA GLU A 49 27.93 -8.53 -25.32
C GLU A 49 26.64 -8.59 -24.49
N GLU A 50 25.83 -9.66 -24.57
CA GLU A 50 24.56 -9.75 -23.84
C GLU A 50 24.71 -9.81 -22.31
N ASN A 51 25.86 -10.27 -21.80
CA ASN A 51 26.07 -10.43 -20.36
C ASN A 51 26.53 -9.16 -19.62
N TYR A 52 26.90 -8.08 -20.32
CA TYR A 52 27.35 -6.83 -19.69
C TYR A 52 26.29 -5.72 -19.67
N VAL A 53 25.17 -5.87 -20.39
CA VAL A 53 24.27 -4.74 -20.72
C VAL A 53 23.01 -4.62 -19.83
N ARG A 54 22.78 -5.52 -18.85
CA ARG A 54 21.55 -5.48 -18.01
C ARG A 54 21.81 -5.38 -16.50
N LYS A 55 22.80 -4.59 -16.07
CA LYS A 55 22.99 -4.35 -14.62
C LYS A 55 22.20 -3.15 -14.07
N ASP A 56 21.86 -2.16 -14.91
CA ASP A 56 21.26 -0.91 -14.43
C ASP A 56 19.74 -0.80 -14.57
N THR A 57 19.11 -1.74 -15.27
CA THR A 57 17.66 -1.74 -15.49
C THR A 57 16.94 -2.60 -14.46
N VAL A 58 16.04 -1.97 -13.71
CA VAL A 58 15.09 -2.66 -12.84
C VAL A 58 14.17 -3.52 -13.69
N PHE A 59 14.08 -4.81 -13.40
CA PHE A 59 13.08 -5.69 -13.99
C PHE A 59 12.17 -6.26 -12.90
N ILE A 60 10.93 -6.58 -13.28
CA ILE A 60 9.95 -7.19 -12.38
C ILE A 60 9.76 -8.65 -12.77
N ARG A 61 9.81 -9.53 -11.78
CA ARG A 61 9.43 -10.93 -11.92
C ARG A 61 8.54 -11.38 -10.77
N GLU A 62 7.90 -12.53 -10.94
CA GLU A 62 7.15 -13.17 -9.87
C GLU A 62 8.07 -13.62 -8.75
N PHE A 63 7.49 -13.75 -7.55
CA PHE A 63 8.18 -14.20 -6.36
C PHE A 63 8.70 -15.63 -6.52
N GLU A 64 9.94 -15.87 -6.05
CA GLU A 64 10.53 -17.20 -5.94
C GLU A 64 10.87 -17.50 -4.47
N ARG A 65 10.84 -18.78 -4.06
CA ARG A 65 11.13 -19.19 -2.67
C ARG A 65 12.47 -18.67 -2.15
N THR A 66 13.46 -18.56 -3.01
CA THR A 66 14.80 -18.04 -2.69
C THR A 66 14.77 -16.58 -2.23
N ASP A 67 13.76 -15.81 -2.63
CA ASP A 67 13.62 -14.40 -2.28
C ASP A 67 13.00 -14.18 -0.90
N HIS A 68 12.48 -15.22 -0.24
CA HIS A 68 11.67 -15.11 0.97
C HIS A 68 12.33 -14.27 2.07
N VAL A 69 13.63 -14.45 2.27
CA VAL A 69 14.42 -13.72 3.27
C VAL A 69 14.48 -12.23 2.93
N GLU A 70 14.83 -11.87 1.69
CA GLU A 70 14.94 -10.47 1.26
C GLU A 70 13.58 -9.77 1.21
N VAL A 71 12.54 -10.46 0.74
CA VAL A 71 11.16 -9.95 0.70
C VAL A 71 10.67 -9.61 2.11
N ARG A 72 10.88 -10.52 3.08
CA ARG A 72 10.51 -10.27 4.48
C ARG A 72 11.33 -9.14 5.09
N ARG A 73 12.62 -9.03 4.78
CA ARG A 73 13.49 -7.94 5.23
C ARG A 73 12.99 -6.59 4.72
N ILE A 74 12.75 -6.45 3.41
CA ILE A 74 12.26 -5.21 2.79
C ILE A 74 10.90 -4.81 3.37
N PHE A 75 10.00 -5.78 3.56
CA PHE A 75 8.72 -5.54 4.21
C PHE A 75 8.88 -5.08 5.66
N TYR A 76 9.71 -5.77 6.44
CA TYR A 76 9.98 -5.45 7.84
C TYR A 76 10.53 -4.03 7.99
N GLU A 77 11.61 -3.71 7.28
CA GLU A 77 12.26 -2.39 7.33
C GLU A 77 11.28 -1.30 6.87
N GLY A 78 10.56 -1.53 5.77
CA GLY A 78 9.57 -0.60 5.24
C GLY A 78 8.43 -0.28 6.22
N ILE A 79 8.05 -1.23 7.08
CA ILE A 79 7.06 -1.01 8.14
C ILE A 79 7.70 -0.38 9.39
N MET A 80 8.93 -0.74 9.76
CA MET A 80 9.62 -0.19 10.94
C MET A 80 9.96 1.30 10.80
N GLU A 81 10.34 1.75 9.61
CA GLU A 81 10.56 3.18 9.31
C GLU A 81 9.32 4.04 9.55
N ARG A 82 8.13 3.43 9.66
CA ARG A 82 6.87 4.12 9.94
C ARG A 82 6.75 4.57 11.39
N ILE A 83 7.37 3.86 12.36
CA ILE A 83 7.19 4.15 13.80
C ILE A 83 7.49 5.61 14.14
N PRO A 84 8.69 6.16 13.85
CA PRO A 84 8.99 7.54 14.21
C PRO A 84 8.10 8.53 13.46
N ASN A 85 7.82 8.28 12.18
CA ASN A 85 6.97 9.17 11.38
C ASN A 85 5.54 9.25 11.93
N THR A 86 4.93 8.13 12.31
CA THR A 86 3.58 8.12 12.89
C THR A 86 3.55 8.76 14.29
N ALA A 87 4.55 8.47 15.13
CA ALA A 87 4.63 9.03 16.47
C ALA A 87 4.79 10.56 16.43
N PHE A 88 5.77 11.07 15.67
CA PHE A 88 6.13 12.49 15.66
C PHE A 88 5.34 13.30 14.64
N ARG A 89 5.28 12.91 13.36
CA ARG A 89 4.53 13.71 12.35
C ARG A 89 3.02 13.55 12.48
N GLY A 90 2.56 12.42 12.99
CA GLY A 90 1.13 12.21 13.25
C GLY A 90 0.56 13.22 14.25
N ILE A 91 1.36 13.66 15.23
CA ILE A 91 0.89 14.69 16.20
C ILE A 91 0.62 16.02 15.50
N LEU A 92 1.43 16.39 14.51
CA LEU A 92 1.30 17.65 13.79
C LEU A 92 0.00 17.72 12.98
N GLN A 93 -0.53 16.56 12.55
CA GLN A 93 -1.75 16.47 11.77
C GLN A 93 -3.03 16.35 12.63
N GLN A 94 -2.89 16.17 13.95
CA GLN A 94 -3.99 15.91 14.88
C GLN A 94 -4.16 17.07 15.87
N SER A 95 -4.88 18.11 15.47
CA SER A 95 -5.13 19.31 16.30
C SER A 95 -5.78 18.96 17.64
N GLN A 96 -6.77 18.06 17.65
CA GLN A 96 -7.44 17.62 18.89
C GLN A 96 -6.47 16.98 19.89
N THR A 97 -5.55 16.13 19.44
CA THR A 97 -4.54 15.51 20.30
C THR A 97 -3.56 16.54 20.86
N GLN A 98 -3.17 17.55 20.05
CA GLN A 98 -2.34 18.65 20.52
C GLN A 98 -3.02 19.44 21.64
N PHE A 99 -4.30 19.82 21.44
CA PHE A 99 -5.08 20.51 22.46
C PHE A 99 -5.17 19.69 23.76
N LEU A 100 -5.40 18.38 23.65
CA LEU A 100 -5.44 17.51 24.81
C LEU A 100 -4.11 17.44 25.57
N TYR A 101 -2.97 17.40 24.86
CA TYR A 101 -1.65 17.36 25.50
C TYR A 101 -1.32 18.69 26.18
N VAL A 102 -1.66 19.81 25.54
CA VAL A 102 -1.52 21.14 26.15
C VAL A 102 -2.40 21.25 27.39
N LEU A 103 -3.67 20.85 27.30
CA LEU A 103 -4.59 20.85 28.43
C LEU A 103 -4.07 20.01 29.59
N LEU A 104 -3.59 18.78 29.31
CA LEU A 104 -3.06 17.89 30.34
C LEU A 104 -1.78 18.46 31.00
N THR A 105 -0.94 19.13 30.22
CA THR A 105 0.25 19.82 30.73
C THR A 105 -0.12 21.02 31.61
N LEU A 106 -1.10 21.83 31.19
CA LEU A 106 -1.62 22.95 31.98
C LEU A 106 -2.29 22.48 33.28
N MET A 107 -3.09 21.41 33.22
CA MET A 107 -3.69 20.80 34.41
C MET A 107 -2.62 20.28 35.37
N CYS A 108 -1.55 19.66 34.86
CA CYS A 108 -0.41 19.23 35.67
C CYS A 108 0.22 20.41 36.43
N PHE A 109 0.38 21.58 35.78
CA PHE A 109 0.88 22.79 36.43
C PHE A 109 -0.07 23.32 37.50
N VAL A 110 -1.38 23.39 37.22
CA VAL A 110 -2.39 23.91 38.16
C VAL A 110 -2.43 23.08 39.44
N VAL A 111 -2.38 21.76 39.32
CA VAL A 111 -2.48 20.82 40.45
C VAL A 111 -1.16 20.74 41.25
N SER A 112 -0.03 20.63 40.57
CA SER A 112 1.26 20.41 41.25
C SER A 112 1.95 21.71 41.69
N LYS A 113 1.62 22.84 41.05
CA LYS A 113 2.34 24.12 41.16
C LYS A 113 3.86 24.01 40.92
N SER A 114 4.32 22.90 40.32
CA SER A 114 5.72 22.58 40.10
C SER A 114 6.10 22.77 38.64
N LEU A 115 7.08 23.64 38.40
CA LEU A 115 7.61 23.86 37.05
C LEU A 115 8.35 22.63 36.52
N ALA A 116 9.09 21.92 37.39
CA ALA A 116 9.83 20.73 37.00
C ALA A 116 8.90 19.63 36.47
N LEU A 117 7.80 19.34 37.17
CA LEU A 117 6.84 18.32 36.75
C LEU A 117 6.14 18.71 35.44
N THR A 118 5.80 19.99 35.30
CA THR A 118 5.18 20.56 34.10
C THR A 118 6.11 20.44 32.89
N CYS A 119 7.41 20.69 33.05
CA CYS A 119 8.39 20.52 31.98
C CYS A 119 8.53 19.05 31.56
N CYS A 120 8.41 18.08 32.48
CA CYS A 120 8.49 16.66 32.17
C CYS A 120 7.25 16.11 31.46
N ALA A 121 6.05 16.65 31.72
CA ALA A 121 4.78 16.17 31.19
C ALA A 121 4.74 15.98 29.65
N PRO A 122 5.14 16.96 28.80
CA PRO A 122 5.13 16.77 27.35
C PRO A 122 6.09 15.67 26.88
N PHE A 123 7.24 15.50 27.54
CA PHE A 123 8.18 14.40 27.23
C PHE A 123 7.58 13.05 27.57
N VAL A 124 6.90 12.93 28.72
CA VAL A 124 6.20 11.70 29.12
C VAL A 124 5.08 11.37 28.13
N LEU A 125 4.29 12.35 27.71
CA LEU A 125 3.22 12.14 26.72
C LEU A 125 3.77 11.74 25.35
N MET A 126 4.87 12.35 24.91
CA MET A 126 5.54 11.98 23.67
C MET A 126 6.14 10.56 23.76
N ALA A 127 6.75 10.20 24.89
CA ALA A 127 7.30 8.88 25.12
C ALA A 127 6.19 7.80 25.14
N ALA A 128 5.07 8.08 25.81
CA ALA A 128 3.89 7.21 25.78
C ALA A 128 3.37 7.04 24.35
N ARG A 129 3.22 8.13 23.59
CA ARG A 129 2.80 8.10 22.19
C ARG A 129 3.73 7.23 21.33
N TYR A 130 5.03 7.41 21.48
CA TYR A 130 6.04 6.60 20.78
C TYR A 130 5.93 5.12 21.17
N PHE A 131 5.82 4.81 22.46
CA PHE A 131 5.69 3.45 22.97
C PHE A 131 4.45 2.75 22.40
N TYR A 132 3.27 3.37 22.48
CA TYR A 132 2.03 2.78 21.94
C TYR A 132 2.08 2.66 20.41
N SER A 133 2.66 3.63 19.70
CA SER A 133 2.85 3.54 18.25
C SER A 133 3.77 2.39 17.86
N SER A 134 4.89 2.24 18.57
CA SER A 134 5.82 1.12 18.40
C SER A 134 5.14 -0.21 18.68
N LYS A 135 4.45 -0.33 19.82
CA LYS A 135 3.70 -1.53 20.23
C LYS A 135 2.68 -1.96 19.17
N VAL A 136 1.83 -1.05 18.70
CA VAL A 136 0.80 -1.37 17.69
C VAL A 136 1.44 -1.78 16.36
N ILE A 137 2.49 -1.09 15.92
CA ILE A 137 3.17 -1.42 14.66
C ILE A 137 3.89 -2.77 14.77
N HIS A 138 4.52 -3.09 15.91
CA HIS A 138 5.13 -4.40 16.14
C HIS A 138 4.09 -5.52 16.15
N ASN A 139 2.94 -5.33 16.81
CA ASN A 139 1.86 -6.31 16.78
C ASN A 139 1.33 -6.55 15.36
N TYR A 140 1.12 -5.46 14.60
CA TYR A 140 0.73 -5.54 13.20
C TYR A 140 1.75 -6.30 12.36
N LEU A 141 3.04 -5.98 12.55
CA LEU A 141 4.12 -6.61 11.81
C LEU A 141 4.27 -8.09 12.17
N ALA A 142 4.17 -8.45 13.45
CA ALA A 142 4.17 -9.83 13.91
C ALA A 142 3.02 -10.62 13.27
N CYS A 143 1.82 -10.05 13.24
CA CYS A 143 0.69 -10.69 12.57
C CYS A 143 0.94 -10.88 11.07
N ALA A 144 1.36 -9.85 10.34
CA ALA A 144 1.64 -9.98 8.90
C ALA A 144 2.77 -11.00 8.61
N LEU A 145 3.82 -11.03 9.44
CA LEU A 145 4.93 -11.98 9.32
C LEU A 145 4.55 -13.42 9.68
N GLN A 146 3.47 -13.62 10.42
CA GLN A 146 2.93 -14.93 10.80
C GLN A 146 1.78 -15.39 9.91
N THR A 147 1.19 -14.49 9.11
CA THR A 147 0.11 -14.80 8.18
C THR A 147 0.62 -14.77 6.74
N ASP A 148 0.33 -13.71 6.01
CA ASP A 148 0.51 -13.65 4.56
C ASP A 148 1.98 -13.60 4.12
N MET A 149 2.88 -13.13 4.99
CA MET A 149 4.32 -13.13 4.71
C MET A 149 5.05 -14.35 5.28
N ALA A 150 4.35 -15.23 6.02
CA ALA A 150 4.94 -16.50 6.47
C ALA A 150 5.06 -17.47 5.30
N ASP A 151 3.98 -17.63 4.53
CA ASP A 151 3.93 -18.43 3.31
C ASP A 151 3.31 -17.61 2.17
N ILE A 152 4.17 -16.90 1.44
CA ILE A 152 3.78 -16.00 0.34
C ILE A 152 3.20 -16.81 -0.83
N GLU A 153 3.68 -18.04 -1.06
CA GLU A 153 3.19 -18.86 -2.16
C GLU A 153 1.76 -19.32 -1.90
N GLU A 154 1.52 -19.87 -0.72
CA GLU A 154 0.18 -20.30 -0.32
C GLU A 154 -0.81 -19.14 -0.35
N TYR A 155 -0.40 -17.96 0.11
CA TYR A 155 -1.30 -16.82 0.29
C TYR A 155 -1.54 -16.00 -0.98
N TYR A 156 -0.51 -15.80 -1.82
CA TYR A 156 -0.56 -14.89 -2.97
C TYR A 156 -0.36 -15.56 -4.32
N MET A 157 0.31 -16.72 -4.40
CA MET A 157 0.57 -17.41 -5.68
C MET A 157 -0.49 -18.45 -6.02
N LYS A 158 -0.99 -19.20 -5.04
CA LYS A 158 -1.98 -20.27 -5.29
C LYS A 158 -3.39 -19.76 -5.60
N PRO A 159 -3.91 -18.74 -4.91
CA PRO A 159 -5.27 -18.26 -5.19
C PRO A 159 -5.36 -17.63 -6.58
N THR A 160 -6.42 -17.96 -7.31
CA THR A 160 -6.71 -17.34 -8.61
C THR A 160 -6.88 -15.83 -8.45
N GLY A 161 -6.37 -15.07 -9.43
CA GLY A 161 -6.50 -13.62 -9.39
C GLY A 161 -5.60 -12.91 -8.37
N SER A 162 -4.68 -13.62 -7.73
CA SER A 162 -3.66 -13.04 -6.85
C SER A 162 -2.26 -13.27 -7.42
N CYS A 163 -1.34 -12.36 -7.11
CA CYS A 163 0.06 -12.50 -7.44
C CYS A 163 0.94 -11.62 -6.54
N PHE A 164 2.23 -11.83 -6.58
CA PHE A 164 3.28 -11.20 -5.78
C PHE A 164 4.51 -11.09 -6.66
N TRP A 165 5.00 -9.86 -6.80
CA TRP A 165 6.15 -9.58 -7.63
C TRP A 165 7.27 -8.97 -6.79
N VAL A 166 8.48 -9.23 -7.27
CA VAL A 166 9.71 -8.63 -6.79
C VAL A 166 10.31 -7.76 -7.89
N ALA A 167 10.82 -6.59 -7.52
CA ALA A 167 11.67 -5.78 -8.37
C ALA A 167 13.12 -6.18 -8.11
N VAL A 168 13.83 -6.54 -9.17
CA VAL A 168 15.23 -6.94 -9.12
C VAL A 168 16.10 -5.90 -9.82
N LEU A 169 17.18 -5.49 -9.16
CA LEU A 169 18.18 -4.56 -9.68
C LEU A 169 19.57 -5.09 -9.29
N GLU A 170 20.50 -5.13 -10.23
CA GLU A 170 21.86 -5.65 -9.99
C GLU A 170 21.87 -7.06 -9.36
N GLY A 171 20.89 -7.90 -9.71
CA GLY A 171 20.74 -9.26 -9.17
C GLY A 171 20.18 -9.33 -7.74
N GLN A 172 19.80 -8.20 -7.14
CA GLN A 172 19.23 -8.13 -5.79
C GLN A 172 17.75 -7.77 -5.83
N VAL A 173 16.95 -8.38 -4.95
CA VAL A 173 15.57 -7.94 -4.72
C VAL A 173 15.61 -6.60 -3.99
N VAL A 174 14.99 -5.57 -4.58
CA VAL A 174 15.02 -4.19 -4.08
C VAL A 174 13.61 -3.62 -3.83
N GLY A 175 12.56 -4.35 -4.21
CA GLY A 175 11.19 -3.94 -3.94
C GLY A 175 10.22 -5.09 -4.13
N ILE A 176 9.03 -4.92 -3.56
CA ILE A 176 7.99 -5.94 -3.50
C ILE A 176 6.62 -5.30 -3.70
N VAL A 177 5.68 -6.05 -4.26
CA VAL A 177 4.25 -5.70 -4.32
C VAL A 177 3.41 -6.96 -4.44
N ALA A 178 2.25 -6.96 -3.79
CA ALA A 178 1.24 -7.99 -3.93
C ALA A 178 -0.01 -7.43 -4.60
N ALA A 179 -0.70 -8.28 -5.36
CA ALA A 179 -2.05 -8.08 -5.85
C ALA A 179 -2.93 -9.21 -5.31
N GLN A 180 -4.10 -8.87 -4.78
CA GLN A 180 -5.06 -9.87 -4.34
C GLN A 180 -6.43 -9.57 -4.97
N GLY A 181 -6.89 -10.49 -5.81
CA GLY A 181 -8.20 -10.43 -6.44
C GLY A 181 -9.33 -10.51 -5.41
N ARG A 182 -10.39 -9.76 -5.66
CA ARG A 182 -11.64 -9.75 -4.92
C ARG A 182 -12.76 -10.01 -5.90
N GLU A 183 -13.33 -11.21 -5.82
CA GLU A 183 -14.40 -11.64 -6.72
C GLU A 183 -15.73 -10.94 -6.41
N ASP A 184 -15.93 -10.52 -5.16
CA ASP A 184 -17.16 -9.89 -4.68
C ASP A 184 -17.48 -8.56 -5.36
N ASP A 185 -16.46 -7.74 -5.65
CA ASP A 185 -16.61 -6.44 -6.30
C ASP A 185 -15.84 -6.31 -7.62
N ASN A 186 -15.33 -7.44 -8.14
CA ASN A 186 -14.49 -7.53 -9.34
C ASN A 186 -13.32 -6.52 -9.31
N THR A 187 -12.66 -6.40 -8.16
CA THR A 187 -11.48 -5.56 -8.01
C THR A 187 -10.22 -6.36 -7.71
N VAL A 188 -9.08 -5.73 -7.89
CA VAL A 188 -7.82 -6.23 -7.35
C VAL A 188 -7.27 -5.25 -6.32
N GLU A 189 -6.88 -5.76 -5.16
CA GLU A 189 -6.30 -4.97 -4.10
C GLU A 189 -4.78 -4.98 -4.18
N LEU A 190 -4.18 -3.79 -4.34
CA LEU A 190 -2.73 -3.62 -4.26
C LEU A 190 -2.29 -3.62 -2.79
N ARG A 191 -1.47 -4.60 -2.43
CA ARG A 191 -0.99 -4.84 -1.07
C ARG A 191 0.53 -4.90 -1.00
N ARG A 192 1.05 -4.78 0.23
CA ARG A 192 2.45 -5.02 0.59
C ARG A 192 3.52 -4.25 -0.20
N MET A 193 3.16 -3.21 -0.93
CA MET A 193 4.15 -2.43 -1.70
C MET A 193 5.20 -1.79 -0.81
N SER A 194 6.46 -2.18 -1.01
CA SER A 194 7.63 -1.63 -0.30
C SER A 194 8.85 -1.63 -1.23
N VAL A 195 9.71 -0.63 -1.08
CA VAL A 195 11.00 -0.53 -1.79
C VAL A 195 12.08 -0.30 -0.75
N ASP A 196 13.18 -1.03 -0.89
CA ASP A 196 14.38 -0.91 -0.06
C ASP A 196 14.84 0.57 -0.05
N SER A 197 15.12 1.09 1.14
CA SER A 197 15.42 2.51 1.35
C SER A 197 16.61 3.00 0.53
N ARG A 198 17.58 2.11 0.25
CA ARG A 198 18.79 2.40 -0.53
C ARG A 198 18.50 2.64 -2.01
N PHE A 199 17.35 2.18 -2.51
CA PHE A 199 16.99 2.22 -3.93
C PHE A 199 15.78 3.12 -4.23
N ARG A 200 15.28 3.87 -3.24
CA ARG A 200 14.17 4.82 -3.43
C ARG A 200 14.61 6.01 -4.29
N GLY A 201 13.61 6.71 -4.85
CA GLY A 201 13.85 7.83 -5.78
C GLY A 201 14.18 7.40 -7.21
N LYS A 202 14.41 6.10 -7.47
CA LYS A 202 14.69 5.54 -8.81
C LYS A 202 13.44 5.10 -9.59
N GLY A 203 12.24 5.46 -9.15
CA GLY A 203 10.98 5.11 -9.85
C GLY A 203 10.52 3.65 -9.68
N ILE A 204 11.21 2.80 -8.90
CA ILE A 204 10.90 1.37 -8.71
C ILE A 204 9.44 1.13 -8.28
N ALA A 205 8.94 1.89 -7.30
CA ALA A 205 7.57 1.74 -6.82
C ALA A 205 6.52 2.04 -7.91
N LYS A 206 6.85 2.93 -8.87
CA LYS A 206 5.98 3.24 -10.01
C LYS A 206 5.93 2.07 -10.99
N VAL A 207 7.08 1.44 -11.23
CA VAL A 207 7.19 0.24 -12.08
C VAL A 207 6.42 -0.93 -11.44
N LEU A 208 6.58 -1.15 -10.14
CA LEU A 208 5.81 -2.15 -9.37
C LEU A 208 4.29 -1.88 -9.44
N GLY A 209 3.87 -0.63 -9.25
CA GLY A 209 2.46 -0.26 -9.34
C GLY A 209 1.87 -0.52 -10.73
N ARG A 210 2.59 -0.16 -11.80
CA ARG A 210 2.16 -0.46 -13.17
C ARG A 210 2.01 -1.95 -13.43
N ARG A 211 2.90 -2.79 -12.91
CA ARG A 211 2.77 -4.25 -13.04
C ARG A 211 1.45 -4.76 -12.47
N VAL A 212 1.00 -4.21 -11.33
CA VAL A 212 -0.31 -4.55 -10.75
C VAL A 212 -1.45 -4.08 -11.65
N LEU A 213 -1.35 -2.89 -12.25
CA LEU A 213 -2.36 -2.39 -13.20
C LEU A 213 -2.44 -3.26 -14.45
N GLU A 214 -1.29 -3.65 -15.02
CA GLU A 214 -1.22 -4.57 -16.14
C GLU A 214 -1.87 -5.91 -15.80
N PHE A 215 -1.53 -6.49 -14.65
CA PHE A 215 -2.15 -7.72 -14.16
C PHE A 215 -3.67 -7.58 -14.05
N ALA A 216 -4.16 -6.45 -13.53
CA ALA A 216 -5.58 -6.18 -13.40
C ALA A 216 -6.30 -6.17 -14.75
N VAL A 217 -5.71 -5.48 -15.74
CA VAL A 217 -6.25 -5.41 -17.11
C VAL A 217 -6.25 -6.78 -17.78
N HIS A 218 -5.14 -7.53 -17.70
CA HIS A 218 -5.02 -8.85 -18.33
C HIS A 218 -6.00 -9.87 -17.74
N ASN A 219 -6.32 -9.74 -16.45
CA ASN A 219 -7.27 -10.62 -15.76
C ASN A 219 -8.72 -10.07 -15.75
N ASN A 220 -9.02 -9.04 -16.55
CA ASN A 220 -10.37 -8.49 -16.72
C ASN A 220 -11.02 -7.88 -15.46
N TYR A 221 -10.22 -7.41 -14.50
CA TYR A 221 -10.75 -6.69 -13.34
C TYR A 221 -11.30 -5.31 -13.71
N ALA A 222 -12.37 -4.88 -13.02
CA ALA A 222 -13.02 -3.59 -13.28
C ALA A 222 -12.23 -2.41 -12.68
N ALA A 223 -11.57 -2.62 -11.55
CA ALA A 223 -10.80 -1.58 -10.87
C ALA A 223 -9.66 -2.14 -10.01
N VAL A 224 -8.69 -1.28 -9.72
CA VAL A 224 -7.66 -1.52 -8.71
C VAL A 224 -7.94 -0.66 -7.49
N VAL A 225 -7.93 -1.27 -6.32
CA VAL A 225 -8.13 -0.59 -5.03
C VAL A 225 -6.89 -0.72 -4.16
N LEU A 226 -6.65 0.27 -3.31
CA LEU A 226 -5.64 0.18 -2.28
C LEU A 226 -6.03 1.05 -1.09
N GLY A 227 -5.41 0.79 0.06
CA GLY A 227 -5.44 1.75 1.12
C GLY A 227 -4.09 1.96 1.78
N THR A 228 -3.89 3.19 2.21
CA THR A 228 -2.63 3.65 2.79
C THR A 228 -2.91 4.61 3.93
N THR A 229 -2.00 4.63 4.89
CA THR A 229 -2.05 5.54 6.03
C THR A 229 -1.67 6.96 5.58
N ALA A 230 -2.41 7.97 6.03
CA ALA A 230 -2.27 9.38 5.63
C ALA A 230 -0.88 9.99 5.91
N VAL A 231 -0.05 9.35 6.73
CA VAL A 231 1.31 9.81 7.02
C VAL A 231 2.31 9.58 5.87
N LYS A 232 1.94 8.80 4.84
CA LYS A 232 2.84 8.44 3.72
C LYS A 232 2.69 9.38 2.51
N MET A 233 3.10 10.64 2.64
CA MET A 233 3.02 11.64 1.56
C MET A 233 3.63 11.17 0.22
N ALA A 234 4.77 10.47 0.26
CA ALA A 234 5.39 9.92 -0.95
C ALA A 234 4.54 8.83 -1.62
N ALA A 235 3.83 8.01 -0.83
CA ALA A 235 2.94 6.99 -1.37
C ALA A 235 1.69 7.61 -2.00
N HIS A 236 1.11 8.65 -1.41
CA HIS A 236 -0.02 9.37 -2.00
C HIS A 236 0.33 9.96 -3.37
N LYS A 237 1.45 10.69 -3.46
CA LYS A 237 1.94 11.22 -4.74
C LYS A 237 2.20 10.12 -5.77
N LEU A 238 2.75 8.98 -5.34
CA LEU A 238 2.95 7.83 -6.20
C LEU A 238 1.63 7.31 -6.77
N TYR A 239 0.64 7.06 -5.92
CA TYR A 239 -0.66 6.51 -6.35
C TYR A 239 -1.42 7.50 -7.25
N GLU A 240 -1.43 8.79 -6.91
CA GLU A 240 -1.98 9.84 -7.77
C GLU A 240 -1.28 9.88 -9.13
N SER A 241 0.06 9.74 -9.17
CA SER A 241 0.82 9.69 -10.42
C SER A 241 0.59 8.42 -11.26
N LEU A 242 0.02 7.38 -10.66
CA LEU A 242 -0.44 6.16 -11.32
C LEU A 242 -1.90 6.26 -11.76
N GLY A 243 -2.57 7.39 -11.48
CA GLY A 243 -3.96 7.68 -11.86
C GLY A 243 -4.99 7.38 -10.77
N PHE A 244 -4.59 6.86 -9.61
CA PHE A 244 -5.54 6.53 -8.55
C PHE A 244 -6.21 7.80 -8.01
N ARG A 245 -7.52 7.69 -7.76
CA ARG A 245 -8.30 8.74 -7.11
C ARG A 245 -8.64 8.31 -5.70
N ARG A 246 -8.64 9.27 -4.77
CA ARG A 246 -9.05 9.03 -3.39
C ARG A 246 -10.57 8.90 -3.34
N THR A 247 -11.07 7.76 -2.85
CA THR A 247 -12.52 7.45 -2.79
C THR A 247 -13.08 7.51 -1.38
N GLY A 248 -12.22 7.60 -0.36
CA GLY A 248 -12.69 7.74 1.02
C GLY A 248 -11.55 7.69 2.03
N GLY A 249 -11.93 7.70 3.31
CA GLY A 249 -11.02 7.47 4.41
C GLY A 249 -11.76 7.14 5.69
N SER A 250 -11.04 6.53 6.63
CA SER A 250 -11.53 6.29 7.99
C SER A 250 -10.54 6.87 9.00
N GLU A 251 -11.06 7.54 10.01
CA GLU A 251 -10.28 8.06 11.13
C GLU A 251 -10.08 7.03 12.25
N ASP A 252 -10.94 5.99 12.31
CA ASP A 252 -10.93 4.95 13.33
C ASP A 252 -10.58 3.57 12.74
N TYR A 253 -9.55 3.54 11.89
CA TYR A 253 -9.10 2.27 11.32
C TYR A 253 -8.26 1.49 12.32
N MET A 254 -8.78 0.34 12.77
CA MET A 254 -8.03 -0.58 13.61
C MET A 254 -7.09 -1.44 12.77
N LEU A 255 -5.79 -1.35 13.05
CA LEU A 255 -4.80 -2.25 12.47
C LEU A 255 -4.97 -3.66 13.05
N PRO A 256 -4.76 -4.71 12.25
CA PRO A 256 -4.63 -6.07 12.76
C PRO A 256 -3.61 -6.14 13.91
N GLY A 257 -3.99 -6.80 15.02
CA GLY A 257 -3.16 -6.90 16.22
C GLY A 257 -3.33 -5.77 17.24
N MET A 258 -4.21 -4.79 16.99
CA MET A 258 -4.63 -3.83 18.01
C MET A 258 -5.58 -4.49 19.02
N SER A 259 -5.41 -4.17 20.30
CA SER A 259 -6.34 -4.60 21.36
C SER A 259 -7.62 -3.77 21.40
N GLY A 260 -7.61 -2.59 20.77
CA GLY A 260 -8.70 -1.63 20.84
C GLY A 260 -8.82 -0.91 22.19
N SER A 261 -7.84 -1.08 23.09
CA SER A 261 -7.86 -0.44 24.41
C SER A 261 -7.93 1.09 24.30
N PRO A 262 -8.56 1.79 25.26
CA PRO A 262 -8.68 3.24 25.23
C PRO A 262 -7.33 3.97 25.12
N LEU A 263 -6.28 3.42 25.74
CA LEU A 263 -4.93 3.98 25.68
C LEU A 263 -4.31 3.82 24.28
N GLU A 264 -4.51 2.68 23.62
CA GLU A 264 -4.09 2.52 22.23
C GLU A 264 -4.85 3.50 21.31
N ARG A 265 -6.16 3.69 21.50
CA ARG A 265 -6.94 4.68 20.73
C ARG A 265 -6.53 6.13 21.00
N LEU A 266 -6.08 6.42 22.22
CA LEU A 266 -5.64 7.76 22.63
C LEU A 266 -4.27 8.11 22.04
N PHE A 267 -3.33 7.18 22.14
CA PHE A 267 -1.94 7.40 21.76
C PHE A 267 -1.61 6.98 20.32
N PHE A 268 -2.45 6.16 19.69
CA PHE A 268 -2.30 5.72 18.33
C PHE A 268 -3.58 5.95 17.53
N GLN A 269 -3.57 7.01 16.73
CA GLN A 269 -4.63 7.33 15.79
C GLN A 269 -4.03 7.42 14.40
N ILE A 270 -4.57 6.66 13.45
CA ILE A 270 -4.09 6.64 12.08
C ILE A 270 -5.24 6.89 11.12
N ARG A 271 -5.12 7.95 10.32
CA ARG A 271 -6.06 8.19 9.22
C ARG A 271 -5.73 7.22 8.09
N TYR A 272 -6.70 6.41 7.71
CA TYR A 272 -6.61 5.53 6.56
C TYR A 272 -7.27 6.20 5.37
N GLN A 273 -6.62 6.16 4.21
CA GLN A 273 -7.18 6.67 2.95
C GLN A 273 -7.32 5.52 1.97
N ARG A 274 -8.49 5.43 1.33
CA ARG A 274 -8.78 4.48 0.26
C ARG A 274 -8.64 5.17 -1.09
N TYR A 275 -8.04 4.44 -2.01
CA TYR A 275 -7.81 4.85 -3.39
C TYR A 275 -8.42 3.80 -4.32
N ARG A 276 -8.98 4.28 -5.42
CA ARG A 276 -9.52 3.45 -6.51
C ARG A 276 -9.05 4.00 -7.84
N LEU A 277 -8.69 3.10 -8.75
CA LEU A 277 -8.48 3.39 -10.16
C LEU A 277 -9.41 2.49 -10.96
N GLN A 278 -10.35 3.10 -11.67
CA GLN A 278 -11.25 2.38 -12.56
C GLN A 278 -10.49 2.06 -13.86
N LEU A 279 -10.58 0.81 -14.32
CA LEU A 279 -9.92 0.35 -15.56
C LEU A 279 -10.88 0.30 -16.75
N ARG A 280 -12.19 0.22 -16.48
CA ARG A 280 -13.26 0.25 -17.47
C ARG A 280 -14.24 1.36 -17.11
N GLU A 281 -14.64 2.16 -18.08
CA GLU A 281 -15.82 3.02 -17.93
C GLU A 281 -17.06 2.12 -17.89
N GLU A 282 -17.98 2.41 -16.96
CA GLU A 282 -19.29 1.75 -16.86
C GLU A 282 -20.19 2.13 -18.04
#